data_AF-A0A8T9Z801-F1
#
_entry.id   AF-A0A8T9Z801-F1
#
_cell.length_a   1.000
_cell.length_b   1.000
_cell.length_c   1.000
_cell.angle_alpha   90.00
_cell.angle_beta   90.00
_cell.angle_gamma   90.00
#
_symmetry.space_group_name_H-M   'P 1'
#
loop_
_entity.id
_entity.type
_entity.pdbx_description
1 polymer ?
#
loop_
_entity_poly.entity_id
_entity_poly.type
_entity_poly.pdbx_seq_one_letter_code
_entity_poly.pdbx_strand_id
1 'polypeptide(L)'
;MIKKQRKRSYLFIGQVQLEFREVSFVEKIVPENKDNLLRFRLSTGDEVTYEKLNNHLIRKVNMRGREVILQNIEMVSYEVTPHLLFINVKDMSGKTYEGVAVRYSEMDINI
;
A
#
# COMPACT_ATOMS: atom_id res chain seq x y z
N MET A 1 16.44 -15.67 6.87
CA MET A 1 15.92 -14.32 6.49
C MET A 1 14.71 -14.36 5.55
N ILE A 2 14.72 -15.14 4.46
CA ILE A 2 13.67 -15.14 3.42
C ILE A 2 12.24 -15.44 3.95
N LYS A 3 12.07 -16.42 4.85
CA LYS A 3 10.74 -16.75 5.43
C LYS A 3 10.10 -15.57 6.21
N LYS A 4 10.93 -14.73 6.86
CA LYS A 4 10.46 -13.57 7.63
C LYS A 4 9.95 -12.46 6.71
N GLN A 5 10.61 -12.24 5.58
CA GLN A 5 10.20 -11.23 4.60
C GLN A 5 8.85 -11.60 3.96
N ARG A 6 8.67 -12.85 3.53
CA ARG A 6 7.39 -13.34 2.98
C ARG A 6 6.23 -13.12 3.95
N LYS A 7 6.41 -13.43 5.24
CA LYS A 7 5.37 -13.22 6.26
C LYS A 7 5.04 -11.74 6.44
N ARG A 8 6.04 -10.85 6.43
CA ARG A 8 5.83 -9.40 6.50
C ARG A 8 5.12 -8.86 5.27
N SER A 9 5.50 -9.29 4.07
CA SER A 9 4.78 -8.93 2.84
C SER A 9 3.31 -9.37 2.92
N TYR A 10 3.02 -10.56 3.44
CA TYR A 10 1.63 -11.00 3.63
C TYR A 10 0.84 -10.11 4.61
N LEU A 11 1.42 -9.76 5.76
CA LEU A 11 0.79 -8.86 6.74
C LEU A 11 0.55 -7.47 6.15
N PHE A 12 1.52 -6.95 5.41
CA PHE A 12 1.39 -5.69 4.68
C PHE A 12 0.21 -5.71 3.72
N ILE A 13 0.08 -6.74 2.88
CA ILE A 13 -1.05 -6.87 1.95
C ILE A 13 -2.38 -6.94 2.71
N GLY A 14 -2.43 -7.68 3.82
CA GLY A 14 -3.62 -7.73 4.67
C GLY A 14 -4.02 -6.37 5.22
N GLN A 15 -3.05 -5.56 5.67
CA GLN A 15 -3.30 -4.20 6.15
C GLN A 15 -3.81 -3.28 5.03
N VAL A 16 -3.17 -3.31 3.87
CA VAL A 16 -3.60 -2.52 2.71
C VAL A 16 -5.01 -2.93 2.26
N GLN A 17 -5.33 -4.23 2.28
CA GLN A 17 -6.65 -4.72 1.92
C GLN A 17 -7.76 -4.18 2.84
N LEU A 18 -7.49 -4.05 4.15
CA LEU A 18 -8.45 -3.45 5.08
C LEU A 18 -8.63 -1.96 4.81
N GLU A 19 -7.54 -1.23 4.61
CA GLU A 19 -7.60 0.20 4.34
C GLU A 19 -8.25 0.51 2.99
N PHE A 20 -7.90 -0.23 1.94
CA PHE A 20 -8.42 -0.05 0.59
C PHE A 20 -9.94 -0.24 0.50
N ARG A 21 -10.50 -1.09 1.36
CA ARG A 21 -11.95 -1.28 1.47
C ARG A 21 -12.67 0.00 1.91
N GLU A 22 -12.04 0.77 2.79
CA GLU A 22 -12.61 1.99 3.39
C GLU A 22 -12.23 3.26 2.64
N VAL A 23 -11.59 3.14 1.47
CA VAL A 23 -11.12 4.29 0.70
C VAL A 23 -12.31 5.04 0.09
N SER A 24 -12.43 6.32 0.42
CA SER A 24 -13.30 7.26 -0.29
C SER A 24 -12.61 7.78 -1.56
N PHE A 25 -11.29 8.00 -1.50
CA PHE A 25 -10.47 8.45 -2.63
C PHE A 25 -9.05 7.86 -2.59
N VAL A 26 -8.60 7.32 -3.71
CA VAL A 26 -7.23 6.77 -3.88
C VAL A 26 -6.45 7.64 -4.84
N GLU A 27 -5.23 7.99 -4.43
CA GLU A 27 -4.29 8.72 -5.27
C GLU A 27 -2.96 7.96 -5.32
N LYS A 28 -2.55 7.59 -6.53
CA LYS A 28 -1.16 7.18 -6.78
C LYS A 28 -0.38 8.45 -7.09
N ILE A 29 0.59 8.79 -6.24
CA ILE A 29 1.48 9.90 -6.50
C ILE A 29 2.82 9.31 -6.93
N VAL A 30 3.26 9.68 -8.13
CA VAL A 30 4.60 9.34 -8.65
C VAL A 30 5.37 10.66 -8.76
N PRO A 31 6.04 11.12 -7.69
CA PRO A 31 6.84 12.34 -7.77
C PRO A 31 8.04 12.09 -8.68
N GLU A 32 8.41 13.08 -9.50
CA GLU A 32 9.54 12.98 -10.46
C GLU A 32 10.88 12.54 -9.82
N ASN A 33 11.04 12.69 -8.50
CA ASN A 33 12.27 12.44 -7.76
C ASN A 33 12.09 11.58 -6.48
N LYS A 34 10.97 10.87 -6.34
CA LYS A 34 10.76 9.97 -5.19
C LYS A 34 10.31 8.59 -5.66
N ASP A 35 10.61 7.59 -4.83
CA ASP A 35 9.99 6.28 -4.97
C ASP A 35 8.46 6.40 -4.93
N ASN A 36 7.77 5.41 -5.52
CA ASN A 36 6.31 5.39 -5.59
C ASN A 36 5.65 5.60 -4.21
N LEU A 37 4.76 6.59 -4.14
CA LEU A 37 3.92 6.88 -2.98
C LEU A 37 2.49 6.41 -3.26
N LEU A 38 1.94 5.61 -2.36
CA LEU A 38 0.51 5.33 -2.35
C LEU A 38 -0.16 6.14 -1.25
N ARG A 39 -1.21 6.88 -1.61
CA ARG A 39 -2.00 7.67 -0.67
C ARG A 39 -3.47 7.26 -0.75
N PHE A 40 -4.04 7.03 0.42
CA PHE A 40 -5.46 6.79 0.63
C PHE A 40 -6.06 7.93 1.44
N ARG A 41 -7.24 8.40 1.04
CA ARG A 41 -8.16 9.10 1.93
C ARG A 41 -9.26 8.12 2.30
N LEU A 42 -9.39 7.84 3.59
CA LEU A 42 -10.40 6.94 4.12
C LEU A 42 -11.76 7.65 4.22
N SER A 43 -12.83 6.87 4.38
CA SER A 43 -14.19 7.35 4.67
C SER A 43 -14.24 8.18 5.97
N THR A 44 -13.38 7.89 6.93
CA THR A 44 -13.21 8.66 8.18
C THR A 44 -12.60 10.06 7.96
N GLY A 45 -12.05 10.32 6.78
CA GLY A 45 -11.29 11.53 6.45
C GLY A 45 -9.79 11.42 6.73
N ASP A 46 -9.33 10.33 7.36
CA ASP A 46 -7.91 10.09 7.59
C ASP A 46 -7.14 9.87 6.28
N GLU A 47 -5.91 10.38 6.23
CA GLU A 47 -4.97 10.12 5.14
C GLU A 47 -3.97 9.04 5.55
N VAL A 48 -3.94 7.92 4.84
CA VAL A 48 -2.90 6.90 5.00
C VAL A 48 -1.93 6.96 3.84
N THR A 49 -0.64 6.96 4.14
CA THR A 49 0.42 6.97 3.11
C THR A 49 1.37 5.81 3.29
N TYR A 50 1.78 5.21 2.17
CA TYR A 50 2.86 4.25 2.07
C TYR A 50 3.97 4.86 1.21
N GLU A 51 5.08 5.22 1.87
CA GLU A 51 6.23 5.87 1.26
C GLU A 51 7.44 4.96 1.37
N LYS A 52 8.10 4.67 0.25
CA LYS A 52 9.43 4.09 0.30
C LYS A 52 10.45 5.19 0.60
N LEU A 53 11.24 4.98 1.64
CA LEU A 53 12.37 5.83 2.02
C LEU A 53 13.59 4.94 2.23
N ASN A 54 14.64 5.17 1.43
CA ASN A 54 15.80 4.29 1.34
C ASN A 54 15.39 2.84 1.04
N ASN A 55 15.69 1.90 1.93
CA ASN A 55 15.36 0.49 1.83
C ASN A 55 14.14 0.08 2.69
N HIS A 56 13.33 1.05 3.13
CA HIS A 56 12.17 0.84 4.00
C HIS A 56 10.88 1.26 3.32
N LEU A 57 9.81 0.48 3.53
CA LEU A 57 8.45 0.93 3.28
C LEU A 57 7.86 1.42 4.59
N ILE A 58 7.48 2.69 4.63
CA ILE A 58 6.97 3.36 5.83
C ILE A 58 5.52 3.71 5.62
N ARG A 59 4.71 3.41 6.64
CA ARG A 59 3.32 3.85 6.73
C ARG A 59 3.20 5.04 7.69
N LYS A 60 2.37 6.01 7.30
CA LYS A 60 1.99 7.16 8.13
C LYS A 60 0.48 7.37 8.07
N VAL A 61 -0.09 7.88 9.15
CA VAL A 61 -1.50 8.30 9.22
C VAL A 61 -1.54 9.79 9.49
N ASN A 62 -2.25 10.55 8.66
CA ASN A 62 -2.32 12.01 8.68
C ASN A 62 -0.93 12.66 8.67
N MET A 63 -0.01 12.08 7.88
CA MET A 63 1.42 12.43 7.81
C MET A 63 2.18 12.31 9.15
N ARG A 64 1.56 11.76 10.19
CA ARG A 64 2.15 11.53 11.51
C ARG A 64 2.57 10.08 11.66
N GLY A 65 3.51 9.86 12.57
CA GLY A 65 4.10 8.55 12.82
C GLY A 65 5.13 8.13 11.79
N ARG A 66 5.76 6.99 12.04
CA ARG A 66 6.77 6.37 11.17
C ARG A 66 6.78 4.86 11.39
N GLU A 67 5.72 4.20 10.96
CA GLU A 67 5.61 2.75 11.10
C GLU A 67 6.41 2.07 9.98
N VAL A 68 7.44 1.30 10.31
CA VAL A 68 8.23 0.55 9.33
C VAL A 68 7.53 -0.76 9.01
N ILE A 69 6.88 -0.83 7.86
CA ILE A 69 6.09 -1.99 7.41
C ILE A 69 7.01 -3.06 6.82
N LEU A 70 7.87 -2.67 5.88
CA LEU A 70 8.84 -3.56 5.23
C LEU A 70 10.25 -2.98 5.31
N GLN A 71 11.24 -3.87 5.32
CA GLN A 71 12.67 -3.54 5.30
C GLN A 71 13.34 -4.30 4.16
N ASN A 72 14.53 -3.84 3.76
CA ASN A 72 15.31 -4.37 2.64
C ASN A 72 14.53 -4.39 1.33
N ILE A 73 13.82 -3.30 1.05
CA ILE A 73 13.04 -3.12 -0.18
C ILE A 73 13.87 -2.36 -1.21
N GLU A 74 14.06 -2.98 -2.36
CA GLU A 74 14.69 -2.35 -3.53
C GLU A 74 13.68 -1.43 -4.23
N MET A 75 12.46 -1.93 -4.44
CA MET A 75 11.41 -1.21 -5.16
C MET A 75 10.02 -1.59 -4.63
N VAL A 76 9.12 -0.62 -4.67
CA VAL A 76 7.68 -0.86 -4.58
C VAL A 76 6.98 -0.16 -5.75
N SER A 77 5.99 -0.79 -6.35
CA SER A 77 5.13 -0.17 -7.36
C SER A 77 3.67 -0.53 -7.15
N TYR A 78 2.81 0.37 -7.61
CA TYR A 78 1.37 0.30 -7.44
C TYR A 78 0.67 0.55 -8.76
N GLU A 79 -0.39 -0.20 -9.05
CA GLU A 79 -1.33 0.09 -10.13
C GLU A 79 -2.74 0.11 -9.54
N VAL A 80 -3.48 1.17 -9.81
CA VAL A 80 -4.77 1.41 -9.18
C VAL A 80 -5.83 1.54 -10.26
N THR A 81 -6.92 0.80 -10.07
CA THR A 81 -8.19 0.96 -10.76
C THR A 81 -9.25 1.36 -9.72
N PRO A 82 -10.49 1.66 -10.12
CA PRO A 82 -11.55 1.94 -9.16
C PRO A 82 -11.81 0.82 -8.14
N HIS A 83 -11.49 -0.45 -8.43
CA HIS A 83 -11.84 -1.60 -7.56
C HIS A 83 -10.67 -2.49 -7.18
N LEU A 84 -9.54 -2.36 -7.87
CA LEU A 84 -8.34 -3.17 -7.67
C LEU A 84 -7.14 -2.28 -7.46
N LEU A 85 -6.31 -2.67 -6.50
CA LEU A 85 -4.98 -2.15 -6.28
C LEU A 85 -3.99 -3.30 -6.40
N PHE A 86 -3.14 -3.25 -7.41
CA PHE A 86 -2.01 -4.17 -7.59
C PHE A 86 -0.78 -3.59 -6.90
N ILE A 87 -0.07 -4.45 -6.17
CA ILE A 87 1.08 -4.08 -5.35
C ILE A 87 2.23 -5.02 -5.68
N ASN A 88 3.35 -4.47 -6.13
CA ASN A 88 4.56 -5.22 -6.42
C ASN A 88 5.69 -4.73 -5.52
N VAL A 89 6.31 -5.66 -4.80
CA VAL A 89 7.44 -5.37 -3.91
C VAL A 89 8.63 -6.22 -4.33
N LYS A 90 9.75 -5.57 -4.67
CA LYS A 90 11.03 -6.22 -4.93
C LYS A 90 11.95 -5.99 -3.74
N ASP A 91 12.45 -7.06 -3.14
CA ASP A 91 13.45 -6.98 -2.08
C ASP A 91 14.88 -6.84 -2.64
N MET A 92 15.84 -6.43 -1.81
CA MET A 92 17.25 -6.24 -2.19
C MET A 92 17.95 -7.54 -2.67
N SER A 93 17.34 -8.71 -2.50
CA SER A 93 17.85 -9.97 -3.07
C SER A 93 17.34 -10.23 -4.50
N GLY A 94 16.53 -9.31 -5.04
CA GLY A 94 15.90 -9.44 -6.35
C GLY A 94 14.58 -10.20 -6.34
N LYS A 95 14.10 -10.66 -5.18
CA LYS A 95 12.87 -11.45 -5.09
C LYS A 95 11.65 -10.54 -5.06
N THR A 96 10.67 -10.86 -5.91
CA THR A 96 9.41 -10.13 -6.01
C THR A 96 8.30 -10.81 -5.21
N TYR A 97 7.46 -10.00 -4.58
CA TYR A 97 6.22 -10.39 -3.92
C TYR A 97 5.10 -9.53 -4.50
N GLU A 98 4.04 -10.19 -4.94
CA GLU A 98 2.90 -9.57 -5.59
C GLU A 98 1.68 -9.72 -4.69
N GLY A 99 0.82 -8.71 -4.68
CA GLY A 99 -0.43 -8.74 -3.94
C GLY A 99 -1.48 -7.88 -4.62
N VAL A 100 -2.75 -8.25 -4.41
CA VAL A 100 -3.90 -7.52 -4.92
C VAL A 100 -4.81 -7.21 -3.75
N ALA A 101 -5.17 -5.93 -3.61
CA ALA A 101 -6.24 -5.48 -2.74
C ALA A 101 -7.48 -5.18 -3.58
N VAL A 102 -8.65 -5.61 -3.09
CA VAL A 102 -9.93 -5.50 -3.80
C VAL A 102 -10.91 -4.69 -2.96
N ARG A 103 -11.69 -3.82 -3.58
CA ARG A 103 -12.85 -3.18 -2.96
C ARG A 103 -14.06 -3.30 -3.88
N TYR A 104 -15.24 -3.39 -3.28
CA TYR A 104 -16.51 -3.42 -3.99
C TYR A 104 -17.16 -2.05 -3.90
N SER A 105 -17.84 -1.62 -4.95
CA SER A 105 -18.78 -0.51 -4.81
C SER A 105 -19.96 -0.98 -3.99
N GLU A 106 -20.45 -0.13 -3.10
CA GLU A 106 -21.81 -0.28 -2.59
C GLU A 106 -22.76 -0.22 -3.79
N MET A 107 -23.54 -1.29 -3.97
CA MET A 107 -24.68 -1.24 -4.88
C MET A 107 -25.83 -0.69 -4.05
N ASP A 108 -26.32 0.51 -4.40
CA ASP A 108 -27.57 1.02 -3.84
C ASP A 108 -28.70 0.07 -4.26
N ILE A 109 -29.08 -0.82 -3.35
CA ILE A 109 -30.36 -1.52 -3.45
C ILE A 109 -31.39 -0.56 -2.87
N ASN A 110 -31.95 0.30 -3.73
CA ASN A 110 -33.15 1.04 -3.38
C ASN A 110 -34.28 0.00 -3.16
N ILE A 111 -34.65 -0.23 -1.91
CA ILE A 111 -35.84 -1.02 -1.52
C ILE A 111 -37.00 -0.05 -1.33
#